data_AF-A0A4Q1ZYB2-F1
#
_entry.id   AF-A0A4Q1ZYB2-F1
#
_cell.length_a   1.000
_cell.length_b   1.000
_cell.length_c   1.000
_cell.angle_alpha   90.00
_cell.angle_beta   90.00
_cell.angle_gamma   90.00
#
_symmetry.space_group_name_H-M   'P 1'
#
loop_
_entity.id
_entity.type
_entity.pdbx_description
1 polymer ?
#
loop_
_entity_poly.entity_id
_entity_poly.type
_entity_poly.pdbx_seq_one_letter_code
_entity_poly.pdbx_strand_id
1 'polypeptide(L)'
;MMKVLQKKRKGGFTLIELIVVIAILAILAAIAIPRLGGFTTTAKINADKQTYDVISRAVAIGVANGTITADVTITSAETTGLISGLSLIDSNATFKVANNINHSFTWEVDAATGAVTPPIINSATGVITPD
;
A
#
# COMPACT_ATOMS: atom_id res chain seq x y z
N MET A 1 29.83 -35.06 -59.13
CA MET A 1 30.52 -34.22 -58.12
C MET A 1 29.62 -34.15 -56.89
N MET A 2 29.95 -34.86 -55.81
CA MET A 2 29.08 -35.04 -54.63
C MET A 2 29.46 -34.00 -53.56
N LYS A 3 28.60 -33.02 -53.28
CA LYS A 3 28.81 -32.07 -52.17
C LYS A 3 28.35 -32.71 -50.87
N VAL A 4 29.30 -33.03 -50.00
CA VAL A 4 29.04 -33.51 -48.64
C VAL A 4 28.50 -32.36 -47.80
N LEU A 5 27.23 -32.44 -47.40
CA LEU A 5 26.61 -31.49 -46.47
C LEU A 5 27.17 -31.72 -45.06
N GLN A 6 28.14 -30.91 -44.64
CA GLN A 6 28.63 -30.89 -43.27
C GLN A 6 27.52 -30.46 -42.31
N LYS A 7 26.98 -31.41 -41.53
CA LYS A 7 25.99 -31.15 -40.47
C LYS A 7 26.69 -30.42 -39.33
N LYS A 8 26.61 -29.09 -39.30
CA LYS A 8 27.05 -28.28 -38.15
C LYS A 8 26.26 -28.76 -36.91
N ARG A 9 26.94 -29.38 -35.95
CA ARG A 9 26.35 -29.72 -34.66
C ARG A 9 26.05 -28.40 -33.95
N LYS A 10 24.78 -27.98 -33.95
CA LYS A 10 24.33 -26.90 -33.06
C LYS A 10 24.53 -27.42 -31.64
N GLY A 11 25.41 -26.77 -30.88
CA GLY A 11 25.59 -27.07 -29.45
C GLY A 11 24.27 -26.79 -28.75
N GLY A 12 23.58 -27.85 -28.33
CA GLY A 12 22.40 -27.74 -27.49
C GLY A 12 22.82 -27.58 -26.04
N PHE A 13 21.99 -26.86 -25.27
CA PHE A 13 22.07 -26.86 -23.81
C PHE A 13 22.01 -28.30 -23.28
N THR A 14 22.88 -28.63 -22.34
CA THR A 14 22.86 -29.91 -21.66
C THR A 14 21.78 -29.91 -20.58
N LEU A 15 21.21 -31.09 -20.30
CA LEU A 15 20.24 -31.22 -19.20
C LEU A 15 20.87 -30.87 -17.84
N ILE A 16 22.17 -31.14 -17.68
CA ILE A 16 22.90 -30.82 -16.44
C ILE A 16 23.00 -29.29 -16.23
N GLU A 17 23.23 -28.52 -17.29
CA GLU A 17 23.26 -27.04 -17.21
C GLU A 17 21.90 -26.49 -16.77
N LEU A 18 20.81 -27.04 -17.28
CA LEU A 18 19.47 -26.62 -16.87
C LEU A 18 19.19 -26.95 -15.40
N ILE A 19 19.59 -28.14 -14.94
CA ILE A 19 19.39 -28.59 -13.55
C ILE A 19 20.17 -27.72 -12.56
N VAL A 20 21.42 -27.38 -12.87
CA VAL A 20 22.23 -26.51 -12.01
C VAL A 20 21.61 -25.11 -11.90
N VAL A 21 21.07 -24.57 -12.99
CA VAL A 21 20.43 -23.25 -12.99
C VAL A 21 19.19 -23.24 -12.10
N ILE A 22 18.28 -24.21 -12.24
CA ILE A 22 17.07 -24.27 -11.40
C ILE A 22 17.41 -24.54 -9.93
N ALA A 23 18.49 -25.29 -9.64
CA ALA A 23 18.96 -25.53 -8.29
C ALA A 23 19.44 -24.22 -7.62
N ILE A 24 20.20 -23.39 -8.33
CA ILE A 24 20.63 -22.08 -7.83
C ILE A 24 19.42 -21.14 -7.66
N LEU A 25 18.50 -21.10 -8.62
CA LEU A 25 17.28 -20.29 -8.53
C LEU A 25 16.40 -20.71 -7.34
N ALA A 26 16.31 -22.00 -7.03
CA ALA A 26 15.56 -22.50 -5.87
C ALA A 26 16.15 -21.98 -4.55
N ILE A 27 17.48 -21.99 -4.41
CA ILE A 27 18.17 -21.47 -3.21
C ILE A 27 17.93 -19.97 -3.06
N LEU A 28 18.08 -19.21 -4.15
CA LEU A 28 17.84 -17.75 -4.13
C LEU A 28 16.38 -17.42 -3.80
N ALA A 29 15.43 -18.14 -4.40
CA ALA A 29 14.00 -17.96 -4.15
C ALA A 29 13.63 -18.25 -2.68
N ALA A 30 14.20 -19.31 -2.08
CA ALA A 30 13.94 -19.69 -0.69
C ALA A 30 14.29 -18.57 0.31
N ILE A 31 15.35 -17.79 0.05
CA ILE A 31 15.76 -16.67 0.90
C ILE A 31 14.99 -15.39 0.56
N ALA A 32 14.68 -15.16 -0.72
CA ALA A 32 14.05 -13.93 -1.19
C ALA A 32 12.55 -13.83 -0.87
N ILE A 33 11.79 -14.91 -1.03
CA ILE A 33 10.33 -14.95 -0.84
C ILE A 33 9.89 -14.49 0.57
N PRO A 34 10.44 -15.04 1.69
CA PRO A 34 9.98 -14.64 3.02
C PRO A 34 10.28 -13.16 3.34
N ARG A 35 11.38 -12.62 2.80
CA ARG A 35 11.75 -11.21 2.99
C ARG A 35 10.76 -10.28 2.29
N LEU A 36 10.32 -10.63 1.08
CA LEU A 36 9.39 -9.82 0.28
C LEU A 36 8.03 -9.63 0.97
N GLY A 37 7.53 -10.65 1.68
CA GLY A 37 6.28 -10.55 2.44
C GLY A 37 6.31 -9.47 3.54
N GLY A 38 7.43 -9.36 4.27
CA GLY A 38 7.63 -8.32 5.28
C GLY A 38 7.71 -6.92 4.68
N PHE A 39 8.51 -6.75 3.62
CA PHE A 39 8.67 -5.45 2.94
C PHE A 39 7.36 -4.91 2.35
N THR A 40 6.55 -5.77 1.73
CA THR A 40 5.25 -5.35 1.19
C THR A 40 4.28 -4.93 2.29
N THR A 41 4.34 -5.55 3.47
CA THR A 41 3.50 -5.18 4.62
C THR A 41 3.95 -3.84 5.20
N THR A 42 5.24 -3.64 5.43
CA THR A 42 5.78 -2.35 5.93
C THR A 42 5.52 -1.21 4.94
N ALA A 43 5.68 -1.45 3.63
CA ALA A 43 5.40 -0.45 2.61
C ALA A 43 3.93 0.01 2.61
N LYS A 44 2.99 -0.92 2.80
CA LYS A 44 1.56 -0.59 2.95
C LYS A 44 1.31 0.28 4.19
N ILE A 45 1.81 -0.14 5.36
CA ILE A 45 1.68 0.62 6.61
C ILE A 45 2.21 2.05 6.45
N ASN A 46 3.35 2.22 5.76
CA ASN A 46 3.94 3.54 5.54
C ASN A 46 3.11 4.40 4.57
N ALA A 47 2.56 3.82 3.51
CA ALA A 47 1.66 4.53 2.59
C ALA A 47 0.37 5.01 3.29
N ASP A 48 -0.14 4.20 4.21
CA ASP A 48 -1.35 4.53 4.97
C ASP A 48 -1.09 5.69 5.95
N LYS A 49 0.06 5.69 6.64
CA LYS A 49 0.50 6.81 7.49
C LYS A 49 0.63 8.10 6.68
N GLN A 50 1.24 8.04 5.50
CA GLN A 50 1.38 9.21 4.62
C GLN A 50 0.02 9.73 4.18
N THR A 51 -0.91 8.84 3.82
CA THR A 51 -2.28 9.22 3.45
C THR A 51 -2.96 9.91 4.62
N TYR A 52 -2.92 9.34 5.82
CA TYR A 52 -3.46 9.97 7.02
C TYR A 52 -2.89 11.38 7.29
N ASP A 53 -1.58 11.57 7.15
CA ASP A 53 -0.94 12.87 7.39
C ASP A 53 -1.44 13.92 6.39
N VAL A 54 -1.61 13.52 5.12
CA VAL A 54 -2.17 14.40 4.08
C VAL A 54 -3.60 14.81 4.43
N ILE A 55 -4.43 13.89 4.89
CA ILE A 55 -5.82 14.17 5.26
C ILE A 55 -5.90 15.05 6.50
N SER A 56 -5.14 14.73 7.54
CA SER A 56 -5.12 15.53 8.77
C SER A 56 -4.74 16.98 8.49
N ARG A 57 -3.78 17.20 7.58
CA ARG A 57 -3.42 18.54 7.13
C ARG A 57 -4.53 19.19 6.31
N ALA A 58 -5.15 18.46 5.39
CA ALA A 58 -6.25 18.98 4.58
C ALA A 58 -7.46 19.39 5.44
N VAL A 59 -7.81 18.58 6.45
CA VAL A 59 -8.87 18.90 7.41
C VAL A 59 -8.51 20.13 8.23
N ALA A 60 -7.29 20.19 8.79
CA ALA A 60 -6.83 21.36 9.54
C ALA A 60 -6.87 22.66 8.71
N ILE A 61 -6.46 22.60 7.44
CA ILE A 61 -6.54 23.74 6.51
C ILE A 61 -8.00 24.11 6.22
N GLY A 62 -8.86 23.12 5.98
CA GLY A 62 -10.28 23.35 5.69
C GLY A 62 -11.04 23.95 6.87
N VAL A 63 -10.69 23.56 8.11
CA VAL A 63 -11.23 24.16 9.33
C VAL A 63 -10.70 25.58 9.51
N ALA A 64 -9.40 25.82 9.33
CA ALA A 64 -8.81 27.15 9.42
C ALA A 64 -9.40 28.15 8.39
N ASN A 65 -9.74 27.66 7.19
CA ASN A 65 -10.39 28.45 6.14
C ASN A 65 -11.91 28.56 6.31
N GLY A 66 -12.50 27.97 7.35
CA GLY A 66 -13.94 27.99 7.62
C GLY A 66 -14.79 27.18 6.62
N THR A 67 -14.16 26.34 5.79
CA THR A 67 -14.85 25.47 4.81
C THR A 67 -15.37 24.19 5.48
N ILE A 68 -14.71 23.76 6.56
CA ILE A 68 -15.13 22.64 7.41
C ILE A 68 -15.52 23.23 8.76
N THR A 69 -16.75 23.00 9.19
CA THR A 69 -17.30 23.51 10.46
C THR A 69 -17.83 22.40 11.37
N ALA A 70 -17.66 21.15 10.96
CA ALA A 70 -18.15 19.97 11.65
C ALA A 70 -17.17 18.81 11.45
N ASP A 71 -17.35 17.75 12.24
CA ASP A 71 -16.50 16.57 12.21
C ASP A 71 -16.41 15.97 10.80
N VAL A 72 -15.21 15.50 10.47
CA VAL A 72 -14.95 14.80 9.22
C VAL A 72 -14.78 13.32 9.55
N THR A 73 -15.76 12.50 9.15
CA THR A 73 -15.67 11.04 9.28
C THR A 73 -15.42 10.41 7.92
N ILE A 74 -14.34 9.64 7.82
CA ILE A 74 -14.04 8.79 6.65
C ILE A 74 -14.28 7.35 7.05
N THR A 75 -15.16 6.67 6.32
CA THR A 75 -15.36 5.23 6.45
C THR A 75 -14.64 4.51 5.32
N SER A 76 -13.74 3.59 5.64
CA SER A 76 -13.17 2.72 4.61
C SER A 76 -14.23 1.71 4.17
N ALA A 77 -14.59 1.68 2.88
CA ALA A 77 -15.48 0.66 2.35
C ALA A 77 -14.79 -0.72 2.29
N GLU A 78 -15.57 -1.79 2.41
CA GLU A 78 -15.18 -3.19 2.74
C GLU A 78 -14.14 -3.86 1.82
N THR A 79 -13.61 -3.22 0.78
CA THR A 79 -12.58 -3.81 -0.08
C THR A 79 -11.81 -2.69 -0.78
N THR A 80 -10.51 -2.53 -0.50
CA THR A 80 -9.55 -1.63 -1.19
C THR A 80 -10.22 -0.52 -2.01
N GLY A 81 -10.97 0.36 -1.34
CA GLY A 81 -11.93 1.24 -1.97
C GLY A 81 -11.51 2.69 -1.91
N LEU A 82 -11.99 3.49 -2.87
CA LEU A 82 -11.90 4.94 -2.83
C LEU A 82 -12.55 5.45 -1.54
N ILE A 83 -11.97 6.48 -0.93
CA ILE A 83 -12.70 7.23 0.10
C ILE A 83 -13.93 7.88 -0.53
N SER A 84 -15.10 7.55 0.00
CA SER A 84 -16.36 8.17 -0.39
C SER A 84 -16.76 9.22 0.64
N GLY A 85 -17.29 10.36 0.18
CA GLY A 85 -17.84 11.40 1.05
C GLY A 85 -16.90 12.56 1.42
N LEU A 86 -15.66 12.60 0.92
CA LEU A 86 -14.73 13.70 1.21
C LEU A 86 -14.42 14.53 -0.04
N SER A 87 -15.09 15.69 -0.16
CA SER A 87 -14.89 16.65 -1.27
C SER A 87 -13.56 17.40 -1.23
N LEU A 88 -12.71 17.15 -0.23
CA LEU A 88 -11.46 17.87 0.03
C LEU A 88 -10.22 17.14 -0.49
N ILE A 89 -10.44 15.95 -1.05
CA ILE A 89 -9.41 15.09 -1.61
C ILE A 89 -9.89 14.68 -2.98
N ASP A 90 -9.00 14.70 -3.98
CA ASP A 90 -9.29 14.18 -5.30
C ASP A 90 -9.91 12.78 -5.16
N SER A 91 -11.00 12.51 -5.88
CA SER A 91 -11.83 11.29 -5.74
C SER A 91 -11.09 9.97 -6.01
N ASN A 92 -9.77 9.99 -6.15
CA ASN A 92 -8.89 8.85 -6.42
C ASN A 92 -7.93 8.51 -5.27
N ALA A 93 -7.97 9.22 -4.14
CA ALA A 93 -7.18 8.80 -2.97
C ALA A 93 -7.77 7.51 -2.38
N THR A 94 -6.96 6.44 -2.35
CA THR A 94 -7.40 5.13 -1.83
C THR A 94 -6.72 4.88 -0.49
N PHE A 95 -7.48 4.70 0.60
CA PHE A 95 -6.95 4.00 1.78
C PHE A 95 -6.92 2.51 1.45
N LYS A 96 -5.73 1.95 1.27
CA LYS A 96 -5.54 0.53 0.95
C LYS A 96 -4.97 -0.21 2.15
N VAL A 97 -5.61 -0.06 3.30
CA VAL A 97 -5.19 -0.78 4.49
C VAL A 97 -6.02 -2.06 4.56
N ALA A 98 -5.39 -3.22 4.41
CA ALA A 98 -6.05 -4.49 4.77
C ALA A 98 -6.44 -4.54 6.26
N ASN A 99 -5.81 -3.70 7.09
CA ASN A 99 -5.97 -3.65 8.54
C ASN A 99 -6.88 -2.52 9.05
N ASN A 100 -7.34 -1.60 8.18
CA ASN A 100 -8.33 -0.58 8.57
C ASN A 100 -9.66 -0.78 7.83
N ILE A 101 -9.87 -1.91 7.17
CA ILE A 101 -11.17 -2.26 6.58
C ILE A 101 -12.21 -2.27 7.70
N ASN A 102 -13.37 -1.68 7.48
CA ASN A 102 -14.46 -1.57 8.45
C ASN A 102 -14.13 -0.69 9.67
N HIS A 103 -13.13 0.18 9.56
CA HIS A 103 -12.86 1.23 10.54
C HIS A 103 -13.34 2.59 10.05
N SER A 104 -13.71 3.45 11.00
CA SER A 104 -14.01 4.85 10.80
C SER A 104 -12.89 5.73 11.34
N PHE A 105 -12.55 6.78 10.59
CA PHE A 105 -11.59 7.80 10.98
C PHE A 105 -12.34 9.11 11.18
N THR A 106 -12.41 9.60 12.41
CA THR A 106 -13.08 10.87 12.72
C THR A 106 -12.04 11.91 13.12
N TRP A 107 -12.00 13.02 12.38
CA TRP A 107 -11.36 14.24 12.82
C TRP A 107 -12.42 15.08 13.50
N GLU A 108 -12.34 15.15 14.83
CA GLU A 108 -13.25 15.97 15.63
C GLU A 108 -12.87 17.43 15.50
N VAL A 109 -13.84 18.28 15.19
CA VAL A 109 -13.68 19.72 15.06
C VAL A 109 -14.38 20.40 16.21
N ASP A 110 -13.62 21.04 17.09
CA ASP A 110 -14.17 21.85 18.16
C ASP A 110 -14.82 23.12 17.57
N ALA A 111 -16.15 23.18 17.61
CA ALA A 111 -16.93 24.27 17.07
C ALA A 111 -16.68 25.63 17.76
N ALA A 112 -16.13 25.65 18.98
CA ALA A 112 -15.83 26.86 19.73
C ALA A 112 -14.41 27.38 19.48
N THR A 113 -13.44 26.49 19.23
CA THR A 113 -12.02 26.85 19.09
C THR A 113 -11.44 26.66 17.69
N GLY A 114 -12.13 25.91 16.82
CA GLY A 114 -11.60 25.46 15.53
C GLY A 114 -10.44 24.47 15.67
N ALA A 115 -10.20 23.93 16.87
CA ALA A 115 -9.19 22.91 17.08
C ALA A 115 -9.62 21.59 16.43
N VAL A 116 -8.67 20.90 15.81
CA VAL A 116 -8.90 19.60 15.17
C VAL A 116 -8.18 18.52 15.95
N THR A 117 -8.93 17.52 16.43
CA THR A 117 -8.39 16.33 17.08
C THR A 117 -8.39 15.17 16.09
N PRO A 118 -7.23 14.71 15.61
CA PRO A 118 -7.18 13.64 14.62
C PRO A 118 -7.23 12.25 15.29
N PRO A 119 -7.67 11.20 14.56
CA PRO A 119 -7.82 9.86 15.13
C PRO A 119 -6.48 9.16 15.36
N ILE A 120 -6.38 8.32 16.40
CA ILE A 120 -5.11 7.72 16.83
C ILE A 120 -4.69 6.54 15.94
N ILE A 121 -3.52 6.64 15.30
CA ILE A 121 -2.88 5.52 14.58
C ILE A 121 -1.94 4.75 15.50
N ASN A 122 -2.09 3.42 15.55
CA ASN A 122 -1.08 2.55 16.12
C ASN A 122 0.18 2.55 15.24
N SER A 123 1.29 3.05 15.78
CA SER A 123 2.55 3.22 15.06
C SER A 123 3.19 1.90 14.60
N ALA A 124 2.89 0.77 15.26
CA ALA A 124 3.43 -0.54 14.94
C ALA A 124 2.58 -1.31 13.90
N THR A 125 1.25 -1.19 13.96
CA THR A 125 0.33 -1.97 13.11
C THR A 125 -0.28 -1.16 11.96
N GLY A 126 -0.21 0.18 12.02
CA GLY A 126 -0.91 1.08 11.09
C GLY A 126 -2.42 1.07 11.25
N VAL A 127 -2.93 0.34 12.26
CA VAL A 127 -4.36 0.25 12.56
C VAL A 127 -4.80 1.51 13.29
N ILE A 128 -5.90 2.10 12.85
CA ILE A 128 -6.58 3.15 13.61
C ILE A 128 -7.51 2.44 14.56
N THR A 129 -7.26 2.61 15.86
CA THR A 129 -8.23 2.23 16.87
C THR A 129 -9.48 3.06 16.59
N PRO A 130 -10.61 2.43 16.22
CA PRO A 130 -11.86 3.15 16.24
C PRO A 130 -12.14 3.46 17.71
N ASP A 131 -12.78 4.60 17.99
CA ASP A 131 -13.56 4.67 19.23
C ASP A 131 -14.62 3.55 19.24
#